data_AF-A0A1Q8RV09-F1
#
_entry.id   AF-A0A1Q8RV09-F1
#
_cell.length_a   1.000
_cell.length_b   1.000
_cell.length_c   1.000
_cell.angle_alpha   90.00
_cell.angle_beta   90.00
_cell.angle_gamma   90.00
#
_symmetry.space_group_name_H-M   'P 1'
#
loop_
_entity.id
_entity.type
_entity.pdbx_description
1 polymer ?
#
loop_
_entity_poly.entity_id
_entity_poly.type
_entity_poly.pdbx_seq_one_letter_code
_entity_poly.pdbx_strand_id
1 'polypeptide(L)'
;MIRTRSFSFTDDSINVEFPSNSGLTSGPITGPQSADPALLLFQLRRTQSEWYQTLFQGDSVPLSDAASFIWQMCLEMREWNESLPDNLPPGIRELFELELRYSYIYCLAPSDRSPHLTDYARKLIFEHAIAYVNTVHSVAHASENTAFYTSLDALKVYFVAMQFFTALNASRELLISEARIIPPITRPGTAPPAHLPHRPIGGEDSLDRSIRCLQQVVETLPHNNINGITFITNNSATNSLPAPHLHINTLTRTRTRIRIRIRTLKF
;
A
#
# COMPACT_ATOMS: atom_id res chain seq x y z
N MET A 1 -7.58 18.14 1.08
CA MET A 1 -6.62 17.49 0.16
C MET A 1 -5.27 17.49 0.86
N ILE A 2 -4.90 16.36 1.47
CA ILE A 2 -3.74 16.26 2.37
C ILE A 2 -2.56 15.71 1.55
N ARG A 3 -1.42 16.42 1.65
CA ARG A 3 -0.16 16.26 0.93
C ARG A 3 0.24 14.80 0.66
N THR A 4 -0.16 14.28 -0.50
CA THR A 4 0.57 13.20 -1.17
C THR A 4 1.94 13.74 -1.52
N ARG A 5 3.03 13.13 -1.05
CA ARG A 5 4.32 13.34 -1.71
C ARG A 5 4.13 12.77 -3.12
N SER A 6 4.05 13.65 -4.11
CA SER A 6 3.86 13.24 -5.49
C SER A 6 5.05 12.38 -5.88
N PHE A 7 4.79 11.26 -6.57
CA PHE A 7 5.83 10.53 -7.27
C PHE A 7 6.36 11.31 -8.48
N SER A 8 5.96 12.57 -8.65
CA SER A 8 6.22 13.40 -9.81
C SER A 8 7.68 13.87 -9.90
N PHE A 9 8.30 13.57 -11.04
CA PHE A 9 9.47 14.28 -11.58
C PHE A 9 9.05 14.93 -12.91
N THR A 10 8.35 16.07 -12.88
CA THR A 10 7.89 16.75 -14.13
C THR A 10 8.21 18.23 -14.20
N ASP A 11 9.09 18.74 -13.34
CA ASP A 11 9.58 20.11 -13.49
C ASP A 11 10.68 20.16 -14.55
N ASP A 12 10.78 21.21 -15.37
CA ASP A 12 11.83 21.33 -16.41
C ASP A 12 13.27 21.27 -15.83
N SER A 13 13.40 21.44 -14.51
CA SER A 13 14.64 21.26 -13.74
C SER A 13 15.08 19.79 -13.53
N ILE A 14 14.26 18.80 -13.90
CA ILE A 14 14.53 17.36 -13.69
C ILE A 14 15.19 16.65 -14.88
N ASN A 15 15.53 17.38 -15.96
CA ASN A 15 16.33 16.88 -17.08
C ASN A 15 17.81 16.70 -16.68
N VAL A 16 18.02 15.97 -15.58
CA VAL A 16 19.33 15.63 -15.06
C VAL A 16 19.66 14.22 -15.54
N GLU A 17 20.84 14.07 -16.12
CA GLU A 17 21.35 12.78 -16.58
C GLU A 17 21.31 11.76 -15.43
N PHE A 18 20.93 10.51 -15.74
CA PHE A 18 20.93 9.43 -14.76
C PHE A 18 22.31 9.33 -14.13
N PRO A 19 22.44 9.18 -12.79
CA PRO A 19 23.73 9.05 -12.16
C PRO A 19 24.42 7.81 -12.74
N SER A 20 25.41 8.04 -13.60
CA SER A 20 26.16 6.98 -14.23
C SER A 20 27.24 6.52 -13.27
N ASN A 21 27.59 5.23 -13.29
CA ASN A 21 28.80 4.70 -12.63
C ASN A 21 30.08 5.19 -13.35
N SER A 22 30.10 6.44 -13.82
CA SER A 22 31.24 7.08 -14.46
C SER A 22 32.30 7.29 -13.39
N GLY A 23 33.44 6.62 -13.59
CA GLY A 23 34.46 6.42 -12.58
C GLY A 23 34.90 7.68 -11.83
N LEU A 24 35.05 7.51 -10.52
CA LEU A 24 36.11 8.07 -9.68
C LEU A 24 36.75 9.36 -10.22
N THR A 25 36.01 10.47 -10.23
CA THR A 25 36.67 11.78 -10.23
C THR A 25 37.19 12.03 -8.82
N SER A 26 38.52 11.98 -8.69
CA SER A 26 39.29 12.21 -7.47
C SER A 26 38.98 13.58 -6.86
N GLY A 27 38.02 13.61 -5.95
CA GLY A 27 37.75 14.68 -4.99
C GLY A 27 37.24 14.03 -3.69
N PRO A 28 37.55 14.56 -2.50
CA PRO A 28 37.34 13.85 -1.26
C PRO A 28 35.86 13.93 -0.85
N ILE A 29 35.03 13.08 -1.46
CA ILE A 29 33.76 12.66 -0.86
C ILE A 29 34.06 11.31 -0.20
N THR A 30 34.50 11.37 1.06
CA THR A 30 34.68 10.21 1.93
C THR A 30 33.31 9.67 2.34
N GLY A 31 32.67 8.92 1.44
CA GLY A 31 31.47 8.14 1.71
C GLY A 31 31.55 6.82 0.94
N PRO A 32 30.94 5.71 1.42
CA PRO A 32 31.06 4.41 0.76
C PRO A 32 30.46 4.48 -0.65
N GLN A 33 31.33 4.44 -1.67
CA GLN A 33 30.99 4.36 -3.08
C GLN A 33 30.87 2.88 -3.46
N SER A 34 29.70 2.27 -3.27
CA SER A 34 29.40 0.96 -3.86
C SER A 34 27.97 0.98 -4.40
N ALA A 35 27.80 0.72 -5.70
CA ALA A 35 26.55 0.88 -6.40
C ALA A 35 25.37 0.16 -5.74
N ASP A 36 24.17 0.72 -5.66
CA ASP A 36 23.79 2.01 -5.07
C ASP A 36 22.29 1.79 -4.76
N PRO A 37 21.90 1.41 -3.53
CA PRO A 37 20.50 1.36 -3.16
C PRO A 37 19.73 2.62 -3.57
N ALA A 38 20.40 3.78 -3.70
CA ALA A 38 19.79 4.98 -4.23
C ALA A 38 19.51 4.89 -5.75
N LEU A 39 20.36 4.28 -6.57
CA LEU A 39 20.07 4.02 -8.00
C LEU A 39 18.85 3.12 -8.17
N LEU A 40 18.78 2.03 -7.41
CA LEU A 40 17.63 1.10 -7.47
C LEU A 40 16.35 1.81 -7.03
N LEU A 41 16.43 2.62 -5.97
CA LEU A 41 15.32 3.46 -5.55
C LEU A 41 14.95 4.47 -6.62
N PHE A 42 15.92 5.09 -7.30
CA PHE A 42 15.67 6.05 -8.37
C PHE A 42 14.96 5.41 -9.56
N GLN A 43 15.36 4.20 -9.95
CA GLN A 43 14.66 3.43 -10.99
C GLN A 43 13.19 3.21 -10.61
N LEU A 44 12.91 2.75 -9.39
CA LEU A 44 11.54 2.61 -8.90
C LEU A 44 10.80 3.94 -8.90
N ARG A 45 11.43 5.02 -8.43
CA ARG A 45 10.83 6.36 -8.40
C ARG A 45 10.46 6.87 -9.80
N ARG A 46 11.25 6.54 -10.82
CA ARG A 46 10.95 6.90 -12.21
C ARG A 46 9.69 6.19 -12.71
N THR A 47 9.60 4.86 -12.52
CA THR A 47 8.39 4.10 -12.86
C THR A 47 7.19 4.63 -12.08
N GLN A 48 7.36 4.94 -10.80
CA GLN A 48 6.31 5.54 -9.97
C GLN A 48 5.82 6.88 -10.50
N SER A 49 6.73 7.72 -10.99
CA SER A 49 6.40 9.00 -11.60
C SER A 49 5.54 8.85 -12.84
N GLU A 50 5.91 7.93 -13.71
CA GLU A 50 5.25 7.74 -15.00
C GLU A 50 3.77 7.39 -14.82
N TRP A 51 3.47 6.39 -13.99
CA TRP A 51 2.07 6.04 -13.74
C TRP A 51 1.35 7.07 -12.89
N TYR A 52 2.03 7.73 -11.95
CA TYR A 52 1.40 8.75 -11.12
C TYR A 52 0.95 9.95 -11.96
N GLN A 53 1.82 10.39 -12.88
CA GLN A 53 1.51 11.44 -13.83
C GLN A 53 0.34 11.05 -14.70
N THR A 54 0.41 9.86 -15.29
CA THR A 54 -0.63 9.37 -16.19
C THR A 54 -1.98 9.27 -15.48
N LEU A 55 -2.05 8.73 -14.26
CA LEU A 55 -3.32 8.44 -13.57
C LEU A 55 -3.90 9.63 -12.77
N PHE A 56 -3.06 10.51 -12.22
CA PHE A 56 -3.49 11.51 -11.22
C PHE A 56 -3.15 12.96 -11.57
N GLN A 57 -2.21 13.22 -12.47
CA GLN A 57 -1.82 14.59 -12.86
C GLN A 57 -2.19 14.93 -14.30
N GLY A 58 -2.47 13.92 -15.14
CA GLY A 58 -3.03 14.12 -16.47
C GLY A 58 -4.46 14.65 -16.41
N ASP A 59 -5.03 14.90 -17.58
CA ASP A 59 -6.40 15.37 -17.71
C ASP A 59 -7.40 14.43 -17.01
N SER A 60 -8.52 14.97 -16.54
CA SER A 60 -9.58 14.20 -15.87
C SER A 60 -10.34 13.24 -16.81
N VAL A 61 -9.86 13.03 -18.04
CA VAL A 61 -10.47 12.12 -19.01
C VAL A 61 -10.05 10.67 -18.69
N PRO A 62 -11.01 9.75 -18.47
CA PRO A 62 -10.73 8.33 -18.29
C PRO A 62 -9.85 7.75 -19.39
N LEU A 63 -8.90 6.90 -19.01
CA LEU A 63 -8.09 6.15 -19.98
C LEU A 63 -8.99 5.20 -20.78
N SER A 64 -8.75 5.09 -22.08
CA SER A 64 -9.49 4.19 -22.97
C SER A 64 -9.35 2.72 -22.56
N ASP A 65 -8.17 2.31 -22.05
CA ASP A 65 -7.92 1.00 -21.47
C ASP A 65 -7.10 1.12 -20.17
N ALA A 66 -7.75 1.64 -19.13
CA ALA A 66 -7.15 1.80 -17.81
C ALA A 66 -6.65 0.47 -17.22
N ALA A 67 -7.36 -0.64 -17.47
CA ALA A 67 -7.00 -1.94 -16.93
C ALA A 67 -5.68 -2.44 -17.49
N SER A 68 -5.51 -2.43 -18.82
CA SER A 68 -4.24 -2.82 -19.44
C SER A 68 -3.08 -1.94 -19.01
N PHE A 69 -3.31 -0.63 -18.84
CA PHE A 69 -2.30 0.29 -18.32
C PHE A 69 -1.86 -0.08 -16.90
N ILE A 70 -2.81 -0.28 -15.98
CA ILE A 70 -2.51 -0.66 -14.59
C ILE A 70 -1.77 -2.00 -14.52
N TRP A 71 -2.16 -2.98 -15.33
CA TRP A 71 -1.48 -4.28 -15.37
C TRP A 71 -0.05 -4.17 -15.90
N GLN A 72 0.17 -3.32 -16.91
CA GLN A 72 1.50 -3.04 -17.42
C GLN A 72 2.39 -2.44 -16.32
N MET A 73 1.89 -1.45 -15.57
CA MET A 73 2.63 -0.84 -14.46
C MET A 73 2.90 -1.85 -13.33
N CYS A 74 1.96 -2.74 -13.05
CA CYS A 74 2.17 -3.81 -12.07
C CYS A 74 3.23 -4.81 -12.53
N LEU A 75 3.29 -5.12 -13.83
CA LEU A 75 4.30 -6.01 -14.40
C LEU A 75 5.69 -5.39 -14.31
N GLU A 76 5.85 -4.13 -14.72
CA GLU A 76 7.15 -3.44 -14.67
C GLU A 76 7.70 -3.33 -13.25
N MET A 77 6.85 -2.98 -12.28
CA MET A 77 7.27 -2.92 -10.88
C MET A 77 7.63 -4.30 -10.31
N ARG A 78 7.00 -5.38 -10.81
CA ARG A 78 7.37 -6.76 -10.46
C ARG A 78 8.72 -7.13 -11.05
N GLU A 79 8.91 -6.91 -12.34
CA GLU A 79 10.16 -7.22 -13.05
C GLU A 79 11.33 -6.45 -12.42
N TRP A 80 11.11 -5.18 -12.06
CA TRP A 80 12.08 -4.40 -11.28
C TRP A 80 12.44 -5.10 -9.96
N ASN A 81 11.45 -5.57 -9.20
CA ASN A 81 11.69 -6.26 -7.94
C ASN A 81 12.40 -7.62 -8.11
N GLU A 82 12.08 -8.36 -9.17
CA GLU A 82 12.73 -9.63 -9.52
C GLU A 82 14.17 -9.42 -10.03
N SER A 83 14.47 -8.25 -10.58
CA SER A 83 15.82 -7.87 -11.03
C SER A 83 16.76 -7.41 -9.91
N LEU A 84 16.27 -7.29 -8.66
CA LEU A 84 17.06 -6.81 -7.54
C LEU A 84 18.23 -7.76 -7.22
N PRO A 85 19.46 -7.25 -6.95
CA PRO A 85 20.60 -8.09 -6.60
C PRO A 85 20.35 -8.94 -5.35
N ASP A 86 20.77 -10.21 -5.35
CA ASP A 86 20.59 -11.11 -4.20
C ASP A 86 21.37 -10.66 -2.95
N ASN A 87 22.49 -9.96 -3.15
CA ASN A 87 23.38 -9.46 -2.09
C ASN A 87 22.91 -8.16 -1.43
N LEU A 88 21.69 -7.69 -1.71
CA LEU A 88 21.13 -6.48 -1.11
C LEU A 88 20.96 -6.66 0.42
N PRO A 89 21.33 -5.66 1.25
CA PRO A 89 21.11 -5.75 2.69
C PRO A 89 19.62 -6.01 3.03
N PRO A 90 19.32 -6.90 3.99
CA PRO A 90 17.94 -7.30 4.29
C PRO A 90 16.99 -6.12 4.58
N GLY A 91 17.45 -5.13 5.33
CA GLY A 91 16.64 -3.93 5.63
C GLY A 91 16.34 -3.06 4.40
N ILE A 92 17.24 -3.02 3.42
CA ILE A 92 16.99 -2.29 2.17
C ILE A 92 16.00 -3.06 1.30
N ARG A 93 16.11 -4.40 1.25
CA ARG A 93 15.13 -5.25 0.56
C ARG A 93 13.74 -5.07 1.17
N GLU A 94 13.63 -5.08 2.50
CA GLU A 94 12.37 -4.85 3.20
C GLU A 94 11.77 -3.46 2.90
N LEU A 95 12.61 -2.42 2.83
CA LEU A 95 12.17 -1.08 2.43
C LEU A 95 11.62 -1.04 0.99
N PHE A 96 12.30 -1.70 0.05
CA PHE A 96 11.84 -1.81 -1.33
C PHE A 96 10.54 -2.59 -1.45
N GLU A 97 10.37 -3.65 -0.68
CA GLU A 97 9.11 -4.38 -0.62
C GLU A 97 7.97 -3.51 -0.09
N LEU A 98 8.20 -2.69 0.94
CA LEU A 98 7.21 -1.73 1.44
C LEU A 98 6.82 -0.71 0.36
N GLU A 99 7.80 -0.11 -0.33
CA GLU A 99 7.55 0.83 -1.43
C GLU A 99 6.79 0.17 -2.58
N LEU A 100 7.13 -1.07 -2.94
CA LEU A 100 6.46 -1.83 -3.98
C LEU A 100 5.00 -2.12 -3.62
N ARG A 101 4.73 -2.62 -2.41
CA ARG A 101 3.36 -2.90 -1.93
C ARG A 101 2.52 -1.63 -1.88
N TYR A 102 3.09 -0.53 -1.38
CA TYR A 102 2.44 0.78 -1.40
C TYR A 102 2.08 1.21 -2.84
N SER A 103 3.00 1.00 -3.79
CA SER A 103 2.79 1.36 -5.20
C SER A 103 1.68 0.55 -5.85
N TYR A 104 1.61 -0.77 -5.60
CA TYR A 104 0.49 -1.57 -6.08
C TYR A 104 -0.85 -1.06 -5.55
N ILE A 105 -0.96 -0.80 -4.25
CA ILE A 105 -2.20 -0.29 -3.65
C ILE A 105 -2.58 1.05 -4.26
N TYR A 106 -1.61 1.93 -4.48
CA TYR A 106 -1.85 3.26 -5.05
C TYR A 106 -2.28 3.19 -6.52
N CYS A 107 -1.62 2.35 -7.32
CA CYS A 107 -1.93 2.16 -8.74
C CYS A 107 -3.31 1.50 -8.95
N LEU A 108 -3.69 0.56 -8.07
CA LEU A 108 -4.97 -0.13 -8.11
C LEU A 108 -6.13 0.71 -7.56
N ALA A 109 -5.84 1.68 -6.69
CA ALA A 109 -6.87 2.53 -6.09
C ALA A 109 -7.57 3.36 -7.19
N PRO A 110 -8.87 3.66 -7.03
CA PRO A 110 -9.59 4.52 -7.97
C PRO A 110 -8.92 5.86 -8.17
N SER A 111 -8.87 6.32 -9.42
CA SER A 111 -8.40 7.64 -9.83
C SER A 111 -9.39 8.27 -10.82
N ASP A 112 -9.27 9.56 -11.09
CA ASP A 112 -10.13 10.24 -12.08
C ASP A 112 -10.05 9.56 -13.45
N ARG A 113 -8.87 9.01 -13.78
CA ARG A 113 -8.63 8.35 -15.06
C ARG A 113 -8.88 6.84 -15.06
N SER A 114 -9.08 6.25 -13.88
CA SER A 114 -9.50 4.85 -13.67
C SER A 114 -10.46 4.77 -12.48
N PRO A 115 -11.73 5.20 -12.64
CA PRO A 115 -12.65 5.36 -11.51
C PRO A 115 -13.24 4.03 -11.01
N HIS A 116 -13.21 2.99 -11.83
CA HIS A 116 -13.85 1.71 -11.54
C HIS A 116 -12.89 0.72 -10.88
N LEU A 117 -13.28 0.23 -9.72
CA LEU A 117 -12.56 -0.83 -9.00
C LEU A 117 -13.26 -2.18 -9.22
N THR A 118 -12.50 -3.16 -9.73
CA THR A 118 -12.99 -4.54 -9.91
C THR A 118 -12.82 -5.35 -8.63
N ASP A 119 -13.55 -6.47 -8.49
CA ASP A 119 -13.39 -7.36 -7.33
C ASP A 119 -11.99 -7.97 -7.25
N TYR A 120 -11.38 -8.24 -8.40
CA TYR A 120 -9.99 -8.70 -8.47
C TYR A 120 -9.02 -7.63 -7.94
N ALA A 121 -9.18 -6.37 -8.34
CA ALA A 121 -8.38 -5.26 -7.82
C ALA A 121 -8.63 -5.04 -6.31
N ARG A 122 -9.87 -5.17 -5.82
CA ARG A 122 -10.18 -5.13 -4.37
C ARG A 122 -9.43 -6.21 -3.60
N LYS A 123 -9.37 -7.43 -4.13
CA LYS A 123 -8.64 -8.53 -3.50
C LYS A 123 -7.14 -8.30 -3.50
N LEU A 124 -6.58 -7.75 -4.57
CA LEU A 124 -5.17 -7.34 -4.61
C LEU A 124 -4.88 -6.26 -3.57
N ILE A 125 -5.67 -5.19 -3.51
CA ILE A 125 -5.54 -4.14 -2.48
C ILE A 125 -5.60 -4.75 -1.08
N PHE A 126 -6.56 -5.64 -0.83
CA PHE A 126 -6.72 -6.33 0.46
C PHE A 126 -5.46 -7.10 0.86
N GLU A 127 -4.93 -7.95 -0.02
CA GLU A 127 -3.75 -8.78 0.30
C GLU A 127 -2.48 -7.94 0.42
N HIS A 128 -2.28 -6.94 -0.45
CA HIS A 128 -1.13 -6.04 -0.36
C HIS A 128 -1.17 -5.15 0.88
N ALA A 129 -2.36 -4.67 1.26
CA ALA A 129 -2.50 -3.81 2.44
C ALA A 129 -2.21 -4.55 3.74
N ILE A 130 -2.72 -5.78 3.91
CA ILE A 130 -2.41 -6.61 5.08
C ILE A 130 -0.91 -6.82 5.18
N ALA A 131 -0.28 -7.21 4.07
CA ALA A 131 1.15 -7.49 4.09
C ALA A 131 1.99 -6.22 4.32
N TYR A 132 1.60 -5.07 3.73
CA TYR A 132 2.24 -3.79 4.01
C TYR A 132 2.15 -3.42 5.49
N VAL A 133 0.95 -3.51 6.09
CA VAL A 133 0.72 -3.17 7.50
C VAL A 133 1.50 -4.09 8.43
N ASN A 134 1.53 -5.40 8.15
CA ASN A 134 2.32 -6.36 8.93
C ASN A 134 3.81 -5.96 8.95
N THR A 135 4.38 -5.67 7.78
CA THR A 135 5.81 -5.33 7.64
C THR A 135 6.12 -3.98 8.29
N VAL A 136 5.35 -2.92 8.01
CA VAL A 136 5.62 -1.59 8.56
C VAL A 136 5.39 -1.51 10.07
N HIS A 137 4.45 -2.29 10.61
CA HIS A 137 4.25 -2.43 12.05
C HIS A 137 5.49 -3.05 12.71
N SER A 138 6.03 -4.12 12.13
CA SER A 138 7.28 -4.74 12.58
C SER A 138 8.45 -3.76 12.57
N VAL A 139 8.62 -3.01 11.47
CA VAL A 139 9.66 -1.98 11.35
C VAL A 139 9.50 -0.87 12.40
N ALA A 140 8.28 -0.38 12.62
CA ALA A 140 7.99 0.69 13.57
C ALA A 140 8.24 0.29 15.04
N HIS A 141 8.12 -1.01 15.36
CA HIS A 141 8.28 -1.53 16.72
C HIS A 141 9.61 -2.28 16.92
N ALA A 142 10.48 -2.34 15.91
CA ALA A 142 11.79 -2.93 16.04
C ALA A 142 12.66 -2.10 16.99
N SER A 143 13.15 -2.73 18.07
CA SER A 143 13.95 -2.08 19.12
C SER A 143 15.27 -1.49 18.65
N GLU A 144 15.77 -1.93 17.48
CA GLU A 144 17.10 -1.59 16.96
C GLU A 144 17.07 -0.58 15.80
N ASN A 145 15.89 -0.16 15.31
CA ASN A 145 15.79 0.55 14.02
C ASN A 145 14.74 1.67 13.98
N THR A 146 14.74 2.54 14.99
CA THR A 146 13.86 3.73 15.07
C THR A 146 14.08 4.78 13.96
N ALA A 147 15.18 4.71 13.22
CA ALA A 147 15.47 5.65 12.12
C ALA A 147 14.60 5.44 10.87
N PHE A 148 13.91 4.30 10.74
CA PHE A 148 13.19 3.92 9.53
C PHE A 148 11.70 4.28 9.51
N TYR A 149 11.12 4.75 10.63
CA TYR A 149 9.72 5.15 10.68
C TYR A 149 9.58 6.67 10.78
N THR A 150 9.17 7.29 9.68
CA THR A 150 9.04 8.74 9.56
C THR A 150 7.56 9.18 9.55
N SER A 151 7.33 10.49 9.65
CA SER A 151 5.97 11.06 9.46
C SER A 151 5.40 10.77 8.07
N LEU A 152 6.25 10.59 7.06
CA LEU A 152 5.83 10.17 5.72
C LEU A 152 5.33 8.73 5.72
N ASP A 153 5.98 7.84 6.46
CA ASP A 153 5.55 6.45 6.57
C ASP A 153 4.21 6.35 7.31
N ALA A 154 3.97 7.20 8.32
CA ALA A 154 2.66 7.32 8.95
C ALA A 154 1.56 7.75 7.95
N LEU A 155 1.85 8.66 7.02
CA LEU A 155 0.91 9.05 5.95
C LEU A 155 0.63 7.89 4.99
N LYS A 156 1.65 7.11 4.63
CA LYS A 156 1.47 5.91 3.80
C LYS A 156 0.63 4.85 4.51
N VAL A 157 0.90 4.59 5.80
CA VAL A 157 0.09 3.69 6.64
C VAL A 157 -1.36 4.14 6.67
N TYR A 158 -1.61 5.43 6.86
CA TYR A 158 -2.96 5.99 6.82
C TYR A 158 -3.64 5.76 5.47
N PHE A 159 -2.96 6.05 4.36
CA PHE A 159 -3.48 5.82 3.03
C PHE A 159 -3.82 4.35 2.80
N VAL A 160 -2.90 3.43 3.13
CA VAL A 160 -3.08 1.99 2.99
C VAL A 160 -4.26 1.50 3.83
N ALA A 161 -4.38 1.96 5.07
CA ALA A 161 -5.51 1.64 5.93
C ALA A 161 -6.85 2.10 5.33
N MET A 162 -6.87 3.25 4.67
CA MET A 162 -8.08 3.76 4.01
C MET A 162 -8.46 2.94 2.78
N GLN A 163 -7.50 2.54 1.95
CA GLN A 163 -7.77 1.66 0.81
C GLN A 163 -8.22 0.26 1.28
N PHE A 164 -7.58 -0.28 2.32
CA PHE A 164 -7.98 -1.53 2.95
C PHE A 164 -9.43 -1.47 3.44
N PHE A 165 -9.77 -0.44 4.22
CA PHE A 165 -11.12 -0.28 4.75
C PHE A 165 -12.16 -0.11 3.65
N THR A 166 -11.82 0.63 2.58
CA THR A 166 -12.71 0.85 1.44
C THR A 166 -12.98 -0.45 0.70
N ALA A 167 -11.94 -1.23 0.41
CA ALA A 167 -12.07 -2.54 -0.22
C ALA A 167 -12.89 -3.52 0.66
N LEU A 168 -12.59 -3.58 1.95
CA LEU A 168 -13.28 -4.45 2.91
C LEU A 168 -14.76 -4.10 3.04
N ASN A 169 -15.11 -2.81 3.11
CA ASN A 169 -16.50 -2.39 3.26
C ASN A 169 -17.31 -2.59 1.98
N ALA A 170 -16.69 -2.43 0.80
CA ALA A 170 -17.36 -2.60 -0.49
C ALA A 170 -17.64 -4.07 -0.83
N SER A 171 -16.74 -4.99 -0.48
CA SER A 171 -16.81 -6.40 -0.89
C SER A 171 -16.51 -7.36 0.26
N ARG A 172 -17.09 -7.10 1.44
CA ARG A 172 -16.81 -7.84 2.68
C ARG A 172 -16.97 -9.34 2.52
N GLU A 173 -18.12 -9.79 2.02
CA GLU A 173 -18.43 -11.21 1.88
C GLU A 173 -17.43 -11.91 0.97
N LEU A 174 -17.12 -11.31 -0.18
CA LEU A 174 -16.14 -11.83 -1.14
C LEU A 174 -14.72 -11.91 -0.55
N LEU A 175 -14.30 -10.91 0.22
CA LEU A 175 -12.95 -10.87 0.79
C LEU A 175 -12.79 -11.82 1.98
N ILE A 176 -13.82 -11.96 2.82
CA ILE A 176 -13.81 -12.82 4.01
C ILE A 176 -14.10 -14.28 3.67
N SER A 177 -15.00 -14.57 2.71
CA SER A 177 -15.38 -15.94 2.34
C SER A 177 -14.28 -16.71 1.59
N GLU A 178 -13.18 -16.05 1.25
CA GLU A 178 -12.05 -16.66 0.53
C GLU A 178 -12.45 -17.30 -0.81
N ALA A 179 -13.57 -16.82 -1.36
CA ALA A 179 -14.04 -17.25 -2.66
C ALA A 179 -12.94 -17.07 -3.70
N ARG A 180 -12.79 -18.07 -4.59
CA ARG A 180 -11.87 -17.95 -5.72
C ARG A 180 -12.36 -16.85 -6.64
N ILE A 181 -11.53 -15.83 -6.83
CA ILE A 181 -11.79 -14.76 -7.80
C ILE A 181 -11.01 -15.09 -9.07
N ILE A 182 -11.71 -15.09 -10.18
CA ILE A 182 -11.13 -15.35 -11.49
C ILE A 182 -10.40 -14.07 -11.94
N PRO A 183 -9.11 -14.14 -12.31
CA PRO A 183 -8.41 -13.01 -12.90
C PRO A 183 -9.14 -12.50 -14.15
N PRO A 184 -9.22 -11.18 -14.36
CA PRO A 184 -9.89 -10.64 -15.53
C PRO A 184 -9.18 -11.09 -16.81
N ILE A 185 -9.96 -11.36 -17.86
CA ILE A 185 -9.43 -11.70 -19.18
C ILE A 185 -8.82 -10.43 -19.78
N THR A 186 -7.55 -10.48 -20.14
CA THR A 186 -6.85 -9.39 -20.82
C THR A 186 -6.85 -9.60 -22.33
N ARG A 187 -6.66 -8.50 -23.07
CA ARG A 187 -6.57 -8.56 -24.53
C ARG A 187 -5.25 -9.24 -24.94
N PRO A 188 -5.22 -9.96 -26.08
CA PRO A 188 -3.97 -10.50 -26.60
C PRO A 188 -2.93 -9.39 -26.79
N GLY A 189 -1.71 -9.61 -26.31
CA GLY A 189 -0.61 -8.64 -26.40
C GLY A 189 -0.58 -7.58 -25.30
N THR A 190 -1.49 -7.61 -24.32
CA THR A 190 -1.41 -6.74 -23.13
C THR A 190 -0.90 -7.49 -21.90
N ALA A 191 -0.36 -6.76 -20.93
CA ALA A 191 0.17 -7.32 -19.70
C ALA A 191 -0.88 -8.17 -18.95
N PRO A 192 -0.49 -9.31 -18.36
CA PRO A 192 -1.39 -10.13 -17.58
C PRO A 192 -1.79 -9.43 -16.27
N PRO A 193 -2.96 -9.75 -15.68
CA PRO A 193 -3.33 -9.22 -14.38
C PRO A 193 -2.31 -9.58 -13.31
N ALA A 194 -2.05 -8.67 -12.38
CA ALA A 194 -1.15 -8.92 -11.27
C ALA A 194 -1.60 -10.18 -10.48
N HIS A 195 -0.66 -11.06 -10.18
CA HIS A 195 -0.96 -12.30 -9.45
C HIS A 195 -1.31 -12.02 -7.99
N LEU A 196 -2.32 -12.74 -7.47
CA LEU A 196 -2.62 -12.72 -6.04
C LEU A 196 -1.44 -13.33 -5.25
N PRO A 197 -1.06 -12.74 -4.10
CA PRO A 197 -0.05 -13.32 -3.22
C PRO A 197 -0.41 -14.75 -2.82
N HIS A 198 0.57 -15.65 -2.84
CA HIS A 198 0.35 -17.04 -2.45
C HIS A 198 -0.04 -17.13 -0.96
N ARG A 199 -1.05 -17.94 -0.66
CA ARG A 199 -1.51 -18.19 0.70
C ARG A 199 -1.06 -19.58 1.15
N PRO A 200 -0.34 -19.70 2.28
CA PRO A 200 -0.01 -21.00 2.83
C PRO A 200 -1.28 -21.76 3.24
N ILE A 201 -1.32 -23.05 2.91
CA ILE A 201 -2.44 -23.94 3.27
C ILE A 201 -2.51 -24.06 4.79
N GLY A 202 -3.69 -23.85 5.38
CA GLY A 202 -3.89 -23.84 6.83
C GLY A 202 -3.44 -22.55 7.51
N GLY A 203 -3.18 -21.49 6.73
CA GLY A 203 -2.95 -20.15 7.28
C GLY A 203 -4.19 -19.58 7.97
N GLU A 204 -3.98 -18.52 8.74
CA GLU A 204 -5.02 -17.74 9.42
C GLU A 204 -6.13 -17.28 8.45
N ASP A 205 -7.37 -17.29 8.94
CA ASP A 205 -8.53 -16.92 8.14
C ASP A 205 -8.52 -15.42 7.76
N SER A 206 -9.27 -15.06 6.73
CA SER A 206 -9.29 -13.66 6.26
C SER A 206 -9.92 -12.69 7.26
N LEU A 207 -10.75 -13.17 8.20
CA LEU A 207 -11.39 -12.33 9.22
C LEU A 207 -10.38 -11.92 10.30
N ASP A 208 -9.67 -12.88 10.87
CA ASP A 208 -8.63 -12.70 11.88
C ASP A 208 -7.50 -11.84 11.34
N ARG A 209 -7.05 -12.12 10.10
CA ARG A 209 -6.07 -11.25 9.41
C ARG A 209 -6.55 -9.81 9.28
N SER A 210 -7.84 -9.61 9.00
CA SER A 210 -8.43 -8.27 8.90
C SER A 210 -8.47 -7.56 10.25
N ILE A 211 -8.84 -8.28 11.31
CA ILE A 211 -8.88 -7.74 12.67
C ILE A 211 -7.46 -7.35 13.13
N ARG A 212 -6.49 -8.24 12.94
CA ARG A 212 -5.08 -7.96 13.28
C ARG A 212 -4.54 -6.78 12.48
N CYS A 213 -4.80 -6.73 11.17
CA CYS A 213 -4.38 -5.61 10.33
C CYS A 213 -4.92 -4.28 10.87
N LEU A 214 -6.20 -4.21 11.28
CA LEU A 214 -6.77 -3.00 11.88
C LEU A 214 -6.13 -2.65 13.22
N GLN A 215 -5.82 -3.62 14.07
CA GLN A 215 -5.11 -3.40 15.34
C GLN A 215 -3.72 -2.82 15.09
N GLN A 216 -2.96 -3.43 14.18
CA GLN A 216 -1.62 -2.97 13.82
C GLN A 216 -1.62 -1.57 13.21
N VAL A 217 -2.64 -1.19 12.44
CA VAL A 217 -2.79 0.20 11.97
C VAL A 217 -2.88 1.17 13.15
N VAL A 218 -3.68 0.85 14.16
CA VAL A 218 -3.86 1.71 15.35
C VAL A 218 -2.57 1.83 16.14
N GLU A 219 -1.84 0.73 16.29
CA GLU A 219 -0.57 0.69 17.02
C GLU A 219 0.55 1.41 16.26
N THR A 220 0.59 1.28 14.94
CA THR A 220 1.63 1.90 14.08
C THR A 220 1.43 3.41 13.93
N LEU A 221 0.18 3.88 13.90
CA LEU A 221 -0.09 5.30 13.76
C LEU A 221 0.11 6.04 15.09
N PRO A 222 0.85 7.18 15.09
CA PRO A 222 1.05 7.96 16.31
C PRO A 222 -0.30 8.45 16.85
N HIS A 223 -0.53 8.24 18.16
CA HIS A 223 -1.82 8.39 18.85
C HIS A 223 -2.53 9.76 18.70
N ASN A 224 -1.87 10.81 18.20
CA ASN A 224 -2.33 12.19 18.38
C ASN A 224 -2.51 13.04 17.11
N ASN A 225 -2.42 12.53 15.87
CA ASN A 225 -2.38 13.48 14.75
C ASN A 225 -3.08 13.15 13.43
N ILE A 226 -3.93 12.11 13.35
CA ILE A 226 -4.75 11.92 12.16
C ILE A 226 -6.22 12.16 12.48
N ASN A 227 -6.59 13.44 12.34
CA ASN A 227 -7.96 13.95 12.42
C ASN A 227 -8.84 13.33 11.31
N GLY A 228 -9.23 12.06 11.45
CA GLY A 228 -10.09 11.38 10.49
C GLY A 228 -10.63 10.03 10.94
N ILE A 229 -9.90 9.30 11.79
CA ILE A 229 -10.32 7.98 12.29
C ILE A 229 -10.18 7.95 13.81
N THR A 230 -11.29 7.75 14.52
CA THR A 230 -11.29 7.47 15.96
C THR A 230 -11.71 6.03 16.14
N PHE A 231 -10.76 5.17 16.50
CA PHE A 231 -11.04 3.81 16.95
C PHE A 231 -11.43 3.88 18.43
N ILE A 232 -12.63 3.41 18.78
CA ILE A 232 -13.07 3.32 20.18
C ILE A 232 -13.05 1.85 20.58
N THR A 233 -12.08 1.47 21.41
CA THR A 233 -12.04 0.19 22.10
C THR A 233 -12.86 0.30 23.39
N ASN A 234 -14.05 -0.31 23.43
CA ASN A 234 -14.82 -0.36 24.68
C ASN A 234 -14.39 -1.59 25.49
N ASN A 235 -13.69 -1.36 26.59
CA ASN A 235 -13.44 -2.37 27.61
C ASN A 235 -14.58 -2.28 28.65
N SER A 236 -15.74 -2.88 28.35
CA SER A 236 -16.80 -3.03 29.34
C SER A 236 -17.15 -4.50 29.53
N ALA A 237 -16.71 -5.03 30.66
CA ALA A 237 -17.15 -6.28 31.23
C ALA A 237 -18.62 -6.15 31.66
N THR A 238 -19.56 -6.61 30.82
CA THR A 238 -20.92 -6.89 31.27
C THR A 238 -21.45 -8.11 30.52
N ASN A 239 -21.66 -9.19 31.27
CA ASN A 239 -22.26 -10.45 30.84
C ASN A 239 -23.62 -10.23 30.17
N SER A 240 -23.74 -10.63 28.90
CA SER A 240 -24.90 -11.32 28.31
C SER A 240 -24.71 -11.42 26.78
N LEU A 241 -24.72 -12.65 26.27
CA LEU A 241 -24.82 -12.97 24.84
C LEU A 241 -26.14 -12.42 24.26
N PRO A 242 -26.17 -11.94 23.00
CA PRO A 242 -26.03 -12.83 21.84
C PRO A 242 -25.13 -12.30 20.69
N ALA A 243 -24.68 -13.25 19.86
CA ALA A 243 -24.07 -13.21 18.51
C ALA A 243 -23.14 -12.03 18.08
N PRO A 244 -22.02 -12.30 17.38
CA PRO A 244 -21.08 -11.27 16.93
C PRO A 244 -21.67 -10.41 15.80
N HIS A 245 -22.29 -9.29 16.17
CA HIS A 245 -22.75 -8.28 15.22
C HIS A 245 -21.81 -7.06 15.24
N LEU A 246 -21.15 -6.81 14.12
CA LEU A 246 -20.32 -5.63 13.88
C LEU A 246 -21.26 -4.46 13.53
N HIS A 247 -21.70 -3.69 14.54
CA HIS A 247 -22.54 -2.52 14.31
C HIS A 247 -21.71 -1.31 13.89
N ILE A 248 -21.86 -0.90 12.62
CA ILE A 248 -21.27 0.32 12.05
C ILE A 248 -22.37 1.38 11.95
N ASN A 249 -22.28 2.45 12.74
CA ASN A 249 -23.18 3.60 12.62
C ASN A 249 -22.50 4.72 11.82
N THR A 250 -22.95 4.95 10.60
CA THR A 250 -22.65 6.16 9.82
C THR A 250 -23.60 7.28 10.22
N LEU A 251 -23.11 8.27 10.97
CA LEU A 251 -23.84 9.52 11.19
C LEU A 251 -23.39 10.55 10.15
N THR A 252 -24.28 10.85 9.21
CA THR A 252 -24.17 11.97 8.27
C THR A 252 -24.40 13.29 9.00
N ARG A 253 -23.40 14.18 8.98
CA ARG A 253 -23.49 15.58 8.47
C ARG A 253 -22.30 16.40 9.01
N THR A 254 -21.54 16.98 8.07
CA THR A 254 -20.47 17.99 8.25
C THR A 254 -19.30 17.62 9.17
N ARG A 255 -18.15 17.36 8.55
CA ARG A 255 -16.89 16.76 9.08
C ARG A 255 -16.94 15.24 9.21
N THR A 256 -16.57 14.56 8.13
CA THR A 256 -16.42 13.11 8.06
C THR A 256 -15.43 12.60 9.10
N ARG A 257 -15.93 12.09 10.23
CA ARG A 257 -15.17 11.24 11.17
C ARG A 257 -15.65 9.82 10.97
N ILE A 258 -14.74 8.92 10.59
CA ILE A 258 -15.04 7.49 10.51
C ILE A 258 -14.85 6.91 11.92
N ARG A 259 -15.93 6.37 12.51
CA ARG A 259 -15.91 5.68 13.81
C ARG A 259 -15.91 4.18 13.55
N ILE A 260 -14.82 3.51 13.91
CA ILE A 260 -14.73 2.04 13.83
C ILE A 260 -14.82 1.52 15.27
N ARG A 261 -15.82 0.69 15.55
CA ARG A 261 -16.06 0.08 16.88
C ARG A 261 -15.70 -1.39 16.79
N ILE A 262 -14.57 -1.78 17.39
CA ILE A 262 -14.14 -3.18 17.48
C ILE A 262 -14.53 -3.67 18.88
N ARG A 263 -15.38 -4.70 18.97
CA ARG A 263 -15.64 -5.42 20.23
C ARG A 263 -14.72 -6.64 20.27
N THR A 264 -13.72 -6.61 21.14
CA THR A 264 -12.91 -7.77 21.48
C THR A 264 -13.59 -8.53 22.61
N LEU A 265 -13.82 -9.83 22.43
CA LEU A 265 -14.22 -10.74 23.50
C LEU A 265 -12.94 -11.26 24.17
N LYS A 266 -12.85 -11.15 25.50
CA LYS A 266 -11.91 -11.95 26.28
C LYS A 266 -12.56 -13.30 26.53
N PHE A 267 -11.82 -14.38 26.26
CA PHE A 267 -12.14 -15.72 26.74
C PHE A 267 -11.95 -15.80 28.25
#